data_AF-A0A819TSD0-F1
#
_entry.id   AF-A0A819TSD0-F1
#
_cell.length_a   1.000
_cell.length_b   1.000
_cell.length_c   1.000
_cell.angle_alpha   90.00
_cell.angle_beta   90.00
_cell.angle_gamma   90.00
#
_symmetry.space_group_name_H-M   'P 1'
#
loop_
_entity.id
_entity.type
_entity.pdbx_description
1 polymer ?
#
loop_
_entity_poly.entity_id
_entity_poly.type
_entity_poly.pdbx_seq_one_letter_code
_entity_poly.pdbx_strand_id
1 'polypeptide(L)'
;MSSSSSSSIIASLTISYEQIFIYFGIPILIFGLIGNTLNIIVLMSLETFRQNSCAFYLTIMSIVNIAQLITGLLTRIMSGGYSIDWTQISLFYCKFRIYIFQLTSFISFSCICLATIDQYFAICTRVRWQQWCHIKIAYRLLILISFILAIEQLPGLIFFDQKKVINAVENTTICTVTDTYFIQFNNYFNYLILGNLLPFILTFSFGLMAYHNVQQLAYRTIPLVRRELDKQLTVMVLTQVVYNFITLLPNLILYLIVSYGNIQDLIIKAQLNVVNAITICLYYAYFAVGIQF
;
A
#
# COMPACT_ATOMS: atom_id res chain seq x y z
N MET A 1 -6.60 -43.01 -11.76
CA MET A 1 -7.11 -42.10 -12.82
C MET A 1 -7.54 -40.74 -12.28
N SER A 2 -8.12 -40.63 -11.07
CA SER A 2 -8.44 -39.34 -10.44
C SER A 2 -7.22 -38.57 -9.89
N SER A 3 -6.15 -39.28 -9.48
CA SER A 3 -4.92 -38.65 -8.98
C SER A 3 -4.12 -37.91 -10.06
N SER A 4 -4.09 -38.43 -11.29
CA SER A 4 -3.37 -37.84 -12.42
C SER A 4 -4.04 -36.58 -12.99
N SER A 5 -5.38 -36.49 -12.93
CA SER A 5 -6.12 -35.29 -13.35
C SER A 5 -6.00 -34.15 -12.35
N SER A 6 -6.00 -34.45 -11.05
CA SER A 6 -5.81 -33.43 -10.01
C SER A 6 -4.40 -32.84 -10.04
N SER A 7 -3.36 -33.65 -10.30
CA SER A 7 -1.99 -33.14 -10.44
C SER A 7 -1.80 -32.22 -11.64
N SER A 8 -2.43 -32.51 -12.78
CA SER A 8 -2.35 -31.63 -13.95
C SER A 8 -3.07 -30.29 -13.74
N ILE A 9 -4.20 -30.29 -13.01
CA ILE A 9 -4.92 -29.06 -12.65
C ILE A 9 -4.04 -28.19 -11.76
N ILE A 10 -3.44 -28.76 -10.71
CA ILE A 10 -2.55 -28.02 -9.80
C ILE A 10 -1.35 -27.43 -10.56
N ALA A 11 -0.72 -28.21 -11.45
CA ALA A 11 0.39 -27.71 -12.27
C ALA A 11 -0.01 -26.53 -13.17
N SER A 12 -1.18 -26.58 -13.81
CA SER A 12 -1.70 -25.49 -14.64
C SER A 12 -1.97 -24.21 -13.83
N LEU A 13 -2.46 -24.35 -12.60
CA LEU A 13 -2.70 -23.23 -11.68
C LEU A 13 -1.39 -22.60 -11.22
N THR A 14 -0.35 -23.39 -10.95
CA THR A 14 0.99 -22.88 -10.61
C THR A 14 1.60 -22.09 -11.76
N ILE A 15 1.51 -22.57 -13.00
CA ILE A 15 2.00 -21.82 -14.18
C ILE A 15 1.23 -20.49 -14.32
N SER A 16 -0.09 -20.52 -14.12
CA SER A 16 -0.92 -19.32 -14.18
C SER A 16 -0.51 -18.28 -13.13
N TYR A 17 -0.19 -18.75 -11.91
CA TYR A 17 0.32 -17.90 -10.83
C TYR A 17 1.61 -17.16 -11.22
N GLU A 18 2.59 -17.86 -11.80
CA GLU A 18 3.87 -17.26 -12.21
C GLU A 18 3.67 -16.22 -13.32
N GLN A 19 2.85 -16.54 -14.31
CA GLN A 19 2.53 -15.66 -15.43
C GLN A 19 1.87 -14.36 -14.98
N ILE A 20 1.00 -14.39 -13.96
CA ILE A 20 0.35 -13.18 -13.44
C ILE A 20 1.38 -12.16 -12.92
N PHE A 21 2.38 -12.60 -12.16
CA PHE A 21 3.41 -11.69 -11.65
C PHE A 21 4.26 -11.08 -12.75
N ILE A 22 4.54 -11.81 -13.82
CA ILE A 22 5.28 -11.30 -14.97
C ILE A 22 4.41 -10.31 -15.76
N TYR A 23 3.23 -10.72 -16.21
CA TYR A 23 2.40 -9.94 -17.13
C TYR A 23 1.73 -8.73 -16.46
N PHE A 24 1.35 -8.81 -15.18
CA PHE A 24 0.77 -7.67 -14.46
C PHE A 24 1.80 -6.94 -13.61
N GLY A 25 2.70 -7.66 -12.93
CA GLY A 25 3.66 -7.04 -12.03
C GLY A 25 4.67 -6.14 -12.76
N ILE A 26 5.23 -6.56 -13.89
CA ILE A 26 6.23 -5.76 -14.62
C ILE A 26 5.64 -4.43 -15.12
N PRO A 27 4.47 -4.39 -15.79
CA PRO A 27 3.85 -3.12 -16.16
C PRO A 27 3.54 -2.23 -14.97
N ILE A 28 3.00 -2.78 -13.88
CA ILE A 28 2.71 -2.02 -12.64
C ILE A 28 4.00 -1.38 -12.09
N LEU A 29 5.11 -2.11 -12.11
CA LEU A 29 6.41 -1.59 -11.69
C LEU A 29 6.87 -0.43 -12.59
N ILE A 30 6.86 -0.61 -13.91
CA ILE A 30 7.35 0.39 -14.86
C ILE A 30 6.47 1.66 -14.80
N PHE A 31 5.16 1.52 -14.98
CA PHE A 31 4.24 2.65 -14.95
C PHE A 31 4.19 3.31 -13.58
N GLY A 32 4.28 2.52 -12.51
CA GLY A 32 4.32 3.04 -11.15
C GLY A 32 5.56 3.89 -10.86
N LEU A 33 6.74 3.46 -11.32
CA LEU A 33 7.97 4.24 -11.16
C LEU A 33 7.93 5.54 -11.97
N ILE A 34 7.45 5.48 -13.22
CA ILE A 34 7.30 6.67 -14.07
C ILE A 34 6.28 7.62 -13.47
N GLY A 35 5.08 7.13 -13.13
CA GLY A 35 3.98 7.94 -12.60
C GLY A 35 4.32 8.63 -11.29
N ASN A 36 4.90 7.93 -10.32
CA ASN A 36 5.30 8.55 -9.05
C ASN A 36 6.45 9.56 -9.24
N THR A 37 7.42 9.28 -10.11
CA THR A 37 8.49 10.24 -10.42
C THR A 37 7.94 11.52 -11.05
N LEU A 38 7.03 11.40 -12.02
CA LEU A 38 6.36 12.55 -12.62
C LEU A 38 5.54 13.34 -11.59
N ASN A 39 4.81 12.66 -10.72
CA ASN A 39 4.04 13.32 -9.66
C ASN A 39 4.96 14.13 -8.71
N ILE A 40 6.10 13.54 -8.32
CA ILE A 40 7.11 14.23 -7.51
C ILE A 40 7.62 15.48 -8.23
N ILE A 41 7.96 15.37 -9.52
CA ILE A 41 8.44 16.51 -10.31
C ILE A 41 7.39 17.62 -10.33
N VAL A 42 6.14 17.33 -10.68
CA VAL A 42 5.09 18.35 -10.78
C VAL A 42 4.82 19.03 -9.43
N LEU A 43 4.68 18.26 -8.35
CA LEU A 43 4.41 18.79 -7.01
C LEU A 43 5.56 19.62 -6.45
N MET A 44 6.82 19.31 -6.80
CA MET A 44 7.99 20.09 -6.39
C MET A 44 8.27 21.31 -7.29
N SER A 45 7.96 21.23 -8.58
CA SER A 45 8.23 22.30 -9.55
C SER A 45 7.33 23.52 -9.37
N LEU A 46 6.08 23.32 -8.96
CA LEU A 46 5.11 24.41 -8.79
C LEU A 46 5.18 25.00 -7.39
N GLU A 47 5.53 26.28 -7.28
CA GLU A 47 5.68 26.97 -5.99
C GLU A 47 4.39 26.95 -5.15
N THR A 48 3.23 27.05 -5.81
CA THR A 48 1.91 26.97 -5.17
C THR A 48 1.65 25.63 -4.49
N PHE A 49 2.15 24.52 -5.07
CA PHE A 49 2.06 23.19 -4.49
C PHE A 49 3.10 22.98 -3.40
N ARG A 50 4.33 23.49 -3.57
CA ARG A 50 5.43 23.33 -2.59
C ARG A 50 5.10 23.87 -1.20
N GLN A 51 4.27 24.91 -1.12
CA GLN A 51 3.85 25.51 0.16
C GLN A 51 2.56 24.90 0.74
N ASN A 52 1.88 24.01 0.01
CA ASN A 52 0.63 23.40 0.41
C ASN A 52 0.87 22.10 1.21
N SER A 53 0.23 21.98 2.37
CA SER A 53 0.37 20.82 3.27
C SER A 53 -0.09 19.50 2.64
N CYS A 54 -1.19 19.50 1.91
CA CYS A 54 -1.69 18.31 1.22
C CYS A 54 -0.76 17.88 0.09
N ALA A 55 -0.31 18.81 -0.74
CA ALA A 55 0.65 18.53 -1.81
C ALA A 55 1.96 17.93 -1.25
N PHE A 56 2.40 18.39 -0.08
CA PHE A 56 3.53 17.81 0.63
C PHE A 56 3.29 16.35 1.03
N TYR A 57 2.14 16.02 1.64
CA TYR A 57 1.80 14.63 1.96
C TYR A 57 1.77 13.73 0.71
N LEU A 58 1.21 14.22 -0.39
CA LEU A 58 1.15 13.49 -1.67
C LEU A 58 2.54 13.30 -2.29
N THR A 59 3.44 14.27 -2.13
CA THR A 59 4.84 14.15 -2.58
C THR A 59 5.57 13.06 -1.82
N ILE A 60 5.45 13.05 -0.49
CA ILE A 60 6.07 12.01 0.36
C ILE A 60 5.47 10.65 0.05
N MET A 61 4.14 10.57 -0.12
CA MET A 61 3.45 9.36 -0.53
C MET A 61 4.06 8.79 -1.81
N SER A 62 4.29 9.60 -2.85
CA SER A 62 4.94 9.13 -4.08
C SER A 62 6.37 8.65 -3.87
N ILE A 63 7.16 9.28 -2.99
CA ILE A 63 8.51 8.83 -2.67
C ILE A 63 8.49 7.44 -2.02
N VAL A 64 7.64 7.24 -1.01
CA VAL A 64 7.56 5.94 -0.33
C VAL A 64 6.89 4.87 -1.20
N ASN A 65 5.98 5.25 -2.11
CA ASN A 65 5.41 4.36 -3.10
C ASN A 65 6.48 3.82 -4.06
N ILE A 66 7.42 4.64 -4.51
CA ILE A 66 8.57 4.18 -5.32
C ILE A 66 9.39 3.15 -4.52
N ALA A 67 9.73 3.47 -3.28
CA ALA A 67 10.46 2.54 -2.42
C ALA A 67 9.71 1.21 -2.24
N GLN A 68 8.39 1.26 -2.13
CA GLN A 68 7.53 0.09 -2.00
C GLN A 68 7.46 -0.76 -3.28
N LEU A 69 7.42 -0.13 -4.45
CA LEU A 69 7.47 -0.86 -5.72
C LEU A 69 8.83 -1.55 -5.92
N ILE A 70 9.93 -0.88 -5.55
CA ILE A 70 11.29 -1.44 -5.68
C ILE A 70 11.55 -2.54 -4.66
N THR A 71 11.11 -2.41 -3.41
CA THR A 71 11.44 -3.38 -2.34
C THR A 71 10.38 -4.46 -2.16
N GLY A 72 9.12 -4.15 -2.48
CA GLY A 72 7.99 -5.06 -2.40
C GLY A 72 7.76 -5.79 -3.72
N LEU A 73 7.31 -5.04 -4.74
CA LEU A 73 6.83 -5.61 -6.00
C LEU A 73 7.96 -6.27 -6.80
N LEU A 74 9.11 -5.62 -6.94
CA LEU A 74 10.25 -6.21 -7.66
C LEU A 74 10.64 -7.57 -7.07
N THR A 75 10.76 -7.67 -5.74
CA THR A 75 11.08 -8.95 -5.10
C THR A 75 9.99 -9.99 -5.34
N ARG A 76 8.71 -9.59 -5.40
CA ARG A 76 7.60 -10.50 -5.72
C ARG A 76 7.61 -10.96 -7.17
N ILE A 77 8.00 -10.11 -8.11
CA ILE A 77 8.19 -10.49 -9.52
C ILE A 77 9.34 -11.50 -9.62
N MET A 78 10.46 -11.22 -8.96
CA MET A 78 11.62 -12.12 -8.98
C MET A 78 11.30 -13.48 -8.34
N SER A 79 10.67 -13.50 -7.17
CA SER A 79 10.38 -14.75 -6.47
C SER A 79 9.17 -15.49 -7.02
N GLY A 80 8.12 -14.78 -7.40
CA GLY A 80 6.86 -15.36 -7.88
C GLY A 80 6.82 -15.62 -9.39
N GLY A 81 7.54 -14.85 -10.19
CA GLY A 81 7.57 -14.99 -11.65
C GLY A 81 8.81 -15.71 -12.19
N TYR A 82 9.97 -15.52 -11.55
CA TYR A 82 11.25 -16.11 -12.01
C TYR A 82 11.82 -17.15 -11.04
N SER A 83 11.12 -17.45 -9.94
CA SER A 83 11.57 -18.39 -8.91
C SER A 83 12.92 -18.02 -8.29
N ILE A 84 13.28 -16.73 -8.30
CA ILE A 84 14.51 -16.18 -7.70
C ILE A 84 14.13 -15.49 -6.39
N ASP A 85 14.40 -16.14 -5.27
CA ASP A 85 14.09 -15.61 -3.94
C ASP A 85 15.35 -15.19 -3.17
N TRP A 86 15.66 -13.89 -3.25
CA TRP A 86 16.78 -13.29 -2.52
C TRP A 86 16.67 -13.42 -1.00
N THR A 87 15.46 -13.60 -0.46
CA THR A 87 15.26 -13.78 0.98
C THR A 87 15.78 -15.11 1.49
N GLN A 88 16.02 -16.07 0.60
CA GLN A 88 16.64 -17.36 0.93
C GLN A 88 18.16 -17.27 0.98
N ILE A 89 18.75 -16.31 0.25
CA ILE A 89 20.20 -16.16 0.12
C ILE A 89 20.77 -15.38 1.30
N SER A 90 20.08 -14.32 1.75
CA SER A 90 20.59 -13.40 2.77
C SER A 90 19.60 -13.19 3.90
N LEU A 91 20.02 -13.53 5.12
CA LEU A 91 19.26 -13.26 6.35
C LEU A 91 19.04 -11.76 6.56
N PHE A 92 20.05 -10.96 6.26
CA PHE A 92 19.94 -9.50 6.31
C PHE A 92 18.84 -9.02 5.37
N TYR A 93 18.82 -9.50 4.12
CA TYR A 93 17.79 -9.11 3.16
C TYR A 93 16.39 -9.58 3.56
N CYS A 94 16.26 -10.80 4.10
CA CYS A 94 14.99 -11.33 4.65
C CYS A 94 14.38 -10.37 5.69
N LYS A 95 15.16 -9.96 6.70
CA LYS A 95 14.72 -9.03 7.76
C LYS A 95 14.49 -7.62 7.24
N PHE A 96 15.48 -7.06 6.54
CA PHE A 96 15.47 -5.67 6.08
C PHE A 96 14.34 -5.40 5.07
N ARG A 97 14.10 -6.34 4.15
CA ARG A 97 13.03 -6.20 3.16
C ARG A 97 11.67 -6.02 3.82
N ILE A 98 11.36 -6.83 4.82
CA ILE A 98 10.04 -6.80 5.46
C ILE A 98 9.86 -5.53 6.26
N TYR A 99 10.89 -5.12 7.00
CA TYR A 99 10.91 -3.85 7.71
C TYR A 99 10.64 -2.66 6.78
N ILE A 100 11.39 -2.55 5.67
CA ILE A 100 11.19 -1.46 4.71
C ILE A 100 9.82 -1.55 4.04
N PHE A 101 9.40 -2.74 3.61
CA PHE A 101 8.09 -2.97 2.98
C PHE A 101 6.93 -2.51 3.87
N GLN A 102 6.95 -2.85 5.16
CA GLN A 102 5.91 -2.46 6.09
C GLN A 102 5.96 -0.96 6.39
N LEU A 103 7.17 -0.43 6.66
CA LEU A 103 7.36 0.98 6.98
C LEU A 103 6.90 1.90 5.84
N THR A 104 7.31 1.63 4.60
CA THR A 104 6.91 2.44 3.44
C THR A 104 5.41 2.34 3.16
N SER A 105 4.81 1.15 3.34
CA SER A 105 3.35 0.97 3.23
C SER A 105 2.59 1.83 4.24
N PHE A 106 2.98 1.77 5.52
CA PHE A 106 2.29 2.51 6.56
C PHE A 106 2.50 4.01 6.46
N ILE A 107 3.68 4.47 6.03
CA ILE A 107 3.88 5.88 5.72
C ILE A 107 2.99 6.31 4.55
N SER A 108 2.87 5.50 3.49
CA SER A 108 1.98 5.79 2.35
C SER A 108 0.52 5.91 2.80
N PHE A 109 0.01 4.94 3.57
CA PHE A 109 -1.35 4.98 4.11
C PHE A 109 -1.57 6.17 5.05
N SER A 110 -0.58 6.51 5.88
CA SER A 110 -0.65 7.69 6.74
C SER A 110 -0.70 8.98 5.93
N CYS A 111 0.08 9.09 4.86
CA CYS A 111 0.08 10.26 4.00
C CYS A 111 -1.29 10.49 3.34
N ILE A 112 -1.95 9.45 2.82
CA ILE A 112 -3.29 9.62 2.24
C ILE A 112 -4.35 9.96 3.30
N CYS A 113 -4.24 9.40 4.51
CA CYS A 113 -5.11 9.79 5.64
C CYS A 113 -4.91 11.27 6.02
N LEU A 114 -3.66 11.71 6.13
CA LEU A 114 -3.34 13.10 6.44
C LEU A 114 -3.77 14.05 5.31
N ALA A 115 -3.57 13.66 4.05
CA ALA A 115 -4.01 14.43 2.89
C ALA A 115 -5.54 14.59 2.85
N THR A 116 -6.31 13.53 3.11
CA THR A 116 -7.77 13.60 3.20
C THR A 116 -8.26 14.48 4.34
N ILE A 117 -7.65 14.37 5.52
CA ILE A 117 -7.95 15.24 6.67
C ILE A 117 -7.59 16.70 6.37
N ASP A 118 -6.43 16.94 5.76
CA ASP A 118 -5.96 18.27 5.40
C ASP A 118 -6.89 18.95 4.39
N GLN A 119 -7.33 18.22 3.36
CA GLN A 119 -8.33 18.72 2.41
C GLN A 119 -9.66 19.05 3.11
N TYR A 120 -10.13 18.20 4.02
CA TYR A 120 -11.33 18.52 4.79
C TYR A 120 -11.18 19.83 5.58
N PHE A 121 -10.07 20.02 6.29
CA PHE A 121 -9.82 21.23 7.09
C PHE A 121 -9.61 22.48 6.22
N ALA A 122 -8.95 22.37 5.06
CA ALA A 122 -8.72 23.48 4.15
C ALA A 122 -10.02 24.09 3.63
N ILE A 123 -11.04 23.25 3.41
CA ILE A 123 -12.32 23.64 2.78
C ILE A 123 -13.40 23.95 3.83
N CYS A 124 -13.15 23.63 5.11
CA CYS A 124 -14.03 24.00 6.21
C CYS A 124 -14.25 25.53 6.27
N THR A 125 -15.45 25.96 6.69
CA THR A 125 -15.79 27.39 6.88
C THR A 125 -15.03 28.05 8.03
N ARG A 126 -14.69 27.25 9.03
CA ARG A 126 -14.14 27.73 10.30
C ARG A 126 -12.64 27.94 10.17
N VAL A 127 -12.19 29.20 10.23
CA VAL A 127 -10.78 29.62 10.11
C VAL A 127 -9.85 28.86 11.09
N ARG A 128 -10.34 28.55 12.30
CA ARG A 128 -9.58 27.77 13.29
C ARG A 128 -9.13 26.39 12.79
N TRP A 129 -9.91 25.76 11.90
CA TRP A 129 -9.55 24.45 11.32
C TRP A 129 -8.57 24.61 10.16
N GLN A 130 -8.75 25.65 9.33
CA GLN A 130 -7.83 25.96 8.24
C GLN A 130 -6.39 26.26 8.74
N GLN A 131 -6.24 26.77 9.97
CA GLN A 131 -4.93 26.98 10.60
C GLN A 131 -4.12 25.69 10.78
N TRP A 132 -4.76 24.52 10.78
CA TRP A 132 -4.05 23.24 10.84
C TRP A 132 -3.40 22.86 9.50
N CYS A 133 -3.87 23.43 8.39
CA CYS A 133 -3.35 23.23 7.03
C CYS A 133 -2.09 24.06 6.76
N HIS A 134 -1.20 24.14 7.73
CA HIS A 134 0.08 24.81 7.60
C HIS A 134 1.18 23.80 7.34
N ILE A 135 2.02 24.08 6.33
CA ILE A 135 3.13 23.22 5.92
C ILE A 135 4.08 22.84 7.09
N LYS A 136 4.34 23.76 8.02
CA LYS A 136 5.18 23.49 9.20
C LYS A 136 4.58 22.44 10.13
N ILE A 137 3.25 22.44 10.27
CA ILE A 137 2.51 21.43 11.04
C ILE A 137 2.60 20.10 10.30
N ALA A 138 2.41 20.13 8.97
CA ALA A 138 2.50 18.92 8.15
C ALA A 138 3.85 18.21 8.26
N TYR A 139 4.97 18.96 8.19
CA TYR A 139 6.31 18.42 8.43
C TYR A 139 6.44 17.77 9.81
N ARG A 140 6.01 18.46 10.88
CA ARG A 140 6.11 17.94 12.25
C ARG A 140 5.28 16.68 12.46
N LEU A 141 4.05 16.66 11.96
CA LEU A 141 3.16 15.51 12.06
C LEU A 141 3.74 14.30 11.32
N LEU A 142 4.22 14.51 10.10
CA LEU A 142 4.79 13.42 9.30
C LEU A 142 6.05 12.86 9.94
N ILE A 143 6.96 13.70 10.43
CA ILE A 143 8.18 13.25 11.13
C ILE A 143 7.81 12.43 12.36
N LEU A 144 6.86 12.91 13.17
CA LEU A 144 6.41 12.22 14.37
C LEU A 144 5.80 10.86 14.04
N ILE A 145 4.87 10.81 13.07
CA ILE A 145 4.20 9.57 12.65
C ILE A 145 5.22 8.60 12.04
N SER A 146 6.10 9.07 11.16
CA SER A 146 7.12 8.21 10.54
C SER A 146 8.07 7.62 11.59
N PHE A 147 8.42 8.39 12.62
CA PHE A 147 9.24 7.91 13.74
C PHE A 147 8.52 6.86 14.58
N ILE A 148 7.24 7.09 14.92
CA ILE A 148 6.42 6.12 15.65
C ILE A 148 6.29 4.81 14.86
N LEU A 149 5.99 4.90 13.57
CA LEU A 149 5.89 3.74 12.68
C LEU A 149 7.22 3.02 12.55
N ALA A 150 8.34 3.74 12.43
CA ALA A 150 9.67 3.12 12.36
C ALA A 150 9.97 2.30 13.62
N ILE A 151 9.68 2.85 14.82
CA ILE A 151 9.86 2.13 16.08
C ILE A 151 8.96 0.90 16.15
N GLU A 152 7.68 1.05 15.80
CA GLU A 152 6.71 -0.03 15.88
C GLU A 152 7.04 -1.18 14.92
N GLN A 153 7.72 -0.92 13.79
CA GLN A 153 8.19 -1.95 12.86
C GLN A 153 9.53 -2.62 13.25
N LEU A 154 10.30 -2.07 14.20
CA LEU A 154 11.59 -2.65 14.63
C LEU A 154 11.52 -4.13 15.07
N PRO A 155 10.47 -4.61 15.79
CA PRO A 155 10.36 -6.01 16.16
C PRO A 155 10.42 -6.96 14.95
N GLY A 156 10.02 -6.52 13.75
CA GLY A 156 10.17 -7.28 12.52
C GLY A 156 11.62 -7.67 12.21
N LEU A 157 12.60 -6.80 12.51
CA LEU A 157 14.02 -7.11 12.33
C LEU A 157 14.51 -8.21 13.27
N ILE A 158 13.86 -8.39 14.42
CA ILE A 158 14.23 -9.38 15.43
C ILE A 158 13.56 -10.72 15.11
N PHE A 159 12.24 -10.72 14.94
CA PHE A 159 11.42 -11.94 14.88
C PHE A 159 11.31 -12.61 13.51
N PHE A 160 11.66 -11.92 12.42
CA PHE A 160 11.82 -12.58 11.12
C PHE A 160 13.15 -13.31 11.05
N ASP A 161 13.12 -14.55 10.56
CA ASP A 161 14.31 -15.37 10.41
C ASP A 161 14.19 -16.32 9.20
N GLN A 162 15.32 -16.89 8.78
CA GLN A 162 15.39 -17.94 7.79
C GLN A 162 15.17 -19.31 8.45
N LYS A 163 14.10 -20.00 8.07
CA LYS A 163 13.84 -21.38 8.50
C LYS A 163 14.04 -22.33 7.33
N LYS A 164 14.77 -23.43 7.56
CA LYS A 164 14.83 -24.55 6.61
C LYS A 164 13.56 -25.38 6.75
N VAL A 165 12.81 -25.49 5.67
CA VAL A 165 11.64 -26.37 5.57
C VAL A 165 12.03 -27.57 4.73
N ILE A 166 12.00 -28.74 5.35
CA ILE A 166 12.25 -30.02 4.69
C ILE A 166 10.90 -30.46 4.11
N ASN A 167 10.72 -30.28 2.80
CA ASN A 167 9.59 -30.84 2.07
C ASN A 167 10.01 -32.18 1.47
N ALA A 168 9.04 -33.03 1.13
CA ALA A 168 9.28 -34.36 0.54
C ALA A 168 10.01 -34.32 -0.83
N VAL A 169 10.14 -33.13 -1.44
CA VAL A 169 10.70 -32.93 -2.78
C VAL A 169 11.97 -32.07 -2.77
N GLU A 170 12.14 -31.14 -1.81
CA GLU A 170 13.32 -30.27 -1.78
C GLU A 170 13.56 -29.63 -0.39
N ASN A 171 14.84 -29.37 -0.08
CA ASN A 171 15.27 -28.61 1.10
C ASN A 171 15.19 -27.10 0.81
N THR A 172 14.05 -26.48 1.09
CA THR A 172 13.84 -25.04 0.82
C THR A 172 14.06 -24.21 2.08
N THR A 173 14.78 -23.10 1.96
CA THR A 173 14.87 -22.09 3.04
C THR A 173 13.80 -21.05 2.82
N ILE A 174 13.01 -20.71 3.84
CA ILE A 174 11.98 -19.67 3.76
C ILE A 174 12.23 -18.57 4.79
N CYS A 175 11.89 -17.33 4.43
CA CYS A 175 11.88 -16.19 5.35
C CYS A 175 10.52 -16.11 6.04
N THR A 176 10.46 -16.39 7.35
CA THR A 176 9.21 -16.44 8.10
C THR A 176 9.38 -15.92 9.52
N VAL A 177 8.26 -15.49 10.13
CA VAL A 177 8.23 -15.16 11.56
C VAL A 177 8.42 -16.42 12.39
N THR A 178 9.23 -16.32 13.44
CA THR A 178 9.51 -17.43 14.36
C THR A 178 8.57 -17.45 15.57
N ASP A 179 8.17 -16.27 16.06
CA ASP A 179 7.39 -16.08 17.27
C ASP A 179 5.87 -16.01 17.00
N THR A 180 5.10 -16.78 17.77
CA THR A 180 3.65 -16.90 17.57
C THR A 180 2.89 -15.64 18.00
N TYR A 181 3.32 -14.95 19.07
CA TYR A 181 2.68 -13.72 19.51
C TYR A 181 2.92 -12.59 18.52
N PHE A 182 4.13 -12.51 17.95
CA PHE A 182 4.44 -11.54 16.92
C PHE A 182 3.66 -11.81 15.62
N ILE A 183 3.40 -13.06 15.25
CA ILE A 183 2.50 -13.40 14.13
C ILE A 183 1.11 -12.81 14.39
N GLN A 184 0.54 -13.03 15.58
CA GLN A 184 -0.79 -12.51 15.92
C GLN A 184 -0.82 -10.99 15.92
N PHE A 185 0.19 -10.34 16.51
CA PHE A 185 0.33 -8.89 16.48
C PHE A 185 0.39 -8.37 15.05
N ASN A 186 1.23 -8.95 14.20
CA ASN A 186 1.38 -8.51 12.82
C ASN A 186 0.11 -8.70 11.98
N ASN A 187 -0.62 -9.79 12.22
CA ASN A 187 -1.86 -10.09 11.53
C ASN A 187 -3.01 -9.17 11.96
N TYR A 188 -3.28 -9.09 13.27
CA TYR A 188 -4.42 -8.33 13.79
C TYR A 188 -4.16 -6.83 13.83
N PHE A 189 -3.00 -6.40 14.32
CA PHE A 189 -2.71 -4.99 14.49
C PHE A 189 -2.17 -4.38 13.20
N ASN A 190 -1.06 -4.89 12.67
CA ASN A 190 -0.40 -4.27 11.53
C ASN A 190 -1.17 -4.45 10.23
N TYR A 191 -1.57 -5.66 9.89
CA TYR A 191 -2.25 -5.92 8.63
C TYR A 191 -3.72 -5.47 8.67
N LEU A 192 -4.53 -5.96 9.63
CA LEU A 192 -5.96 -5.65 9.65
C LEU A 192 -6.26 -4.21 10.09
N ILE A 193 -5.73 -3.75 11.23
CA ILE A 193 -6.07 -2.43 11.77
C ILE A 193 -5.29 -1.34 11.04
N LEU A 194 -3.96 -1.34 11.13
CA LEU A 194 -3.11 -0.24 10.66
C LEU A 194 -3.03 -0.18 9.13
N GLY A 195 -2.98 -1.33 8.46
CA GLY A 195 -2.86 -1.42 7.01
C GLY A 195 -4.17 -1.30 6.22
N ASN A 196 -5.32 -1.52 6.85
CA ASN A 196 -6.60 -1.57 6.15
C ASN A 196 -7.72 -0.78 6.84
N LEU A 197 -8.20 -1.23 8.01
CA LEU A 197 -9.40 -0.66 8.65
C LEU A 197 -9.23 0.82 8.99
N LEU A 198 -8.12 1.20 9.62
CA LEU A 198 -7.87 2.58 10.01
C LEU A 198 -7.76 3.50 8.79
N PRO A 199 -6.94 3.21 7.75
CA PRO A 199 -6.91 3.99 6.53
C PRO A 199 -8.27 4.09 5.83
N PHE A 200 -9.03 2.99 5.73
CA PHE A 200 -10.35 3.01 5.11
C PHE A 200 -11.34 3.90 5.85
N ILE A 201 -11.44 3.76 7.18
CA ILE A 201 -12.39 4.54 7.98
C ILE A 201 -12.04 6.03 7.90
N LEU A 202 -10.76 6.39 8.02
CA LEU A 202 -10.32 7.79 7.97
C LEU A 202 -10.53 8.38 6.58
N THR A 203 -10.01 7.74 5.54
CA THR A 203 -10.11 8.28 4.17
C THR A 203 -11.54 8.34 3.66
N PHE A 204 -12.40 7.38 4.03
CA PHE A 204 -13.82 7.40 3.68
C PHE A 204 -14.58 8.51 4.40
N SER A 205 -14.44 8.59 5.73
CA SER A 205 -15.16 9.58 6.53
C SER A 205 -14.76 11.01 6.16
N PHE A 206 -13.45 11.31 6.17
CA PHE A 206 -12.95 12.64 5.83
C PHE A 206 -13.06 12.95 4.33
N GLY A 207 -12.95 11.95 3.45
CA GLY A 207 -13.20 12.10 2.02
C GLY A 207 -14.63 12.53 1.73
N LEU A 208 -15.63 11.85 2.31
CA LEU A 208 -17.03 12.25 2.15
C LEU A 208 -17.29 13.67 2.65
N MET A 209 -16.73 14.02 3.82
CA MET A 209 -16.86 15.37 4.36
C MET A 209 -16.18 16.43 3.47
N ALA A 210 -15.00 16.13 2.92
CA ALA A 210 -14.31 17.01 1.98
C ALA A 210 -15.11 17.20 0.69
N TYR A 211 -15.69 16.12 0.13
CA TYR A 211 -16.54 16.18 -1.05
C TYR A 211 -17.77 17.08 -0.84
N HIS A 212 -18.49 16.91 0.28
CA HIS A 212 -19.63 17.75 0.63
C HIS A 212 -19.23 19.24 0.75
N ASN A 213 -18.08 19.51 1.37
CA ASN A 213 -17.60 20.88 1.55
C ASN A 213 -17.16 21.52 0.21
N VAL A 214 -16.60 20.76 -0.72
CA VAL A 214 -16.23 21.25 -2.07
C VAL A 214 -17.45 21.72 -2.85
N GLN A 215 -18.57 20.99 -2.78
CA GLN A 215 -19.80 21.41 -3.46
C GLN A 215 -20.30 22.76 -2.93
N GLN A 216 -20.12 23.02 -1.64
CA GLN A 216 -20.48 24.30 -1.01
C GLN A 216 -19.46 25.42 -1.27
N LEU A 217 -18.24 25.09 -1.66
CA LEU A 217 -17.17 26.06 -1.95
C LEU A 217 -17.53 26.94 -3.16
N ALA A 218 -18.37 26.45 -4.07
CA ALA A 218 -18.75 27.15 -5.28
C ALA A 218 -19.43 28.51 -5.01
N TYR A 219 -20.09 28.63 -3.86
CA TYR A 219 -20.88 29.78 -3.43
C TYR A 219 -20.08 30.77 -2.55
N ARG A 220 -18.78 30.54 -2.29
CA ARG A 220 -17.96 31.39 -1.41
C ARG A 220 -17.06 32.35 -2.18
N THR A 221 -16.88 33.56 -1.62
CA THR A 221 -15.96 34.59 -2.12
C THR A 221 -14.51 34.30 -1.70
N ILE A 222 -13.87 33.34 -2.37
CA ILE A 222 -12.46 32.98 -2.20
C ILE A 222 -11.70 33.38 -3.47
N PRO A 223 -10.44 33.86 -3.37
CA PRO A 223 -9.62 34.14 -4.56
C PRO A 223 -9.61 32.95 -5.53
N LEU A 224 -9.86 33.22 -6.81
CA LEU A 224 -10.06 32.18 -7.84
C LEU A 224 -8.90 31.17 -7.90
N VAL A 225 -7.66 31.64 -7.80
CA VAL A 225 -6.46 30.78 -7.85
C VAL A 225 -6.43 29.78 -6.69
N ARG A 226 -6.71 30.24 -5.46
CA ARG A 226 -6.72 29.36 -4.28
C ARG A 226 -7.86 28.34 -4.36
N ARG A 227 -9.03 28.79 -4.80
CA ARG A 227 -10.20 27.93 -4.99
C ARG A 227 -9.94 26.81 -6.00
N GLU A 228 -9.30 27.12 -7.14
CA GLU A 228 -9.02 26.11 -8.15
C GLU A 228 -7.96 25.11 -7.68
N LEU A 229 -6.92 25.57 -6.96
CA LEU A 229 -5.92 24.69 -6.35
C LEU A 229 -6.54 23.72 -5.34
N ASP A 230 -7.33 24.21 -4.39
CA ASP A 230 -7.98 23.37 -3.37
C ASP A 230 -8.95 22.37 -4.01
N LYS A 231 -9.66 22.78 -5.07
CA LYS A 231 -10.53 21.89 -5.86
C LYS A 231 -9.74 20.79 -6.56
N GLN A 232 -8.64 21.14 -7.25
CA GLN A 232 -7.78 20.17 -7.93
C GLN A 232 -7.21 19.15 -6.94
N LEU A 233 -6.66 19.62 -5.80
CA LEU A 233 -6.13 18.74 -4.76
C LEU A 233 -7.21 17.86 -4.13
N THR A 234 -8.42 18.38 -3.90
CA THR A 234 -9.50 17.56 -3.37
C THR A 234 -9.95 16.49 -4.36
N VAL A 235 -10.09 16.83 -5.64
CA VAL A 235 -10.43 15.86 -6.69
C VAL A 235 -9.36 14.78 -6.79
N MET A 236 -8.08 15.17 -6.74
CA MET A 236 -6.94 14.25 -6.71
C MET A 236 -7.06 13.27 -5.53
N VAL A 237 -7.22 13.78 -4.31
CA VAL A 237 -7.34 12.96 -3.10
C VAL A 237 -8.57 12.05 -3.14
N LEU A 238 -9.74 12.56 -3.54
CA LEU A 238 -10.97 11.75 -3.62
C LEU A 238 -10.86 10.63 -4.65
N THR A 239 -10.24 10.91 -5.80
CA THR A 239 -9.97 9.89 -6.83
C THR A 239 -9.09 8.79 -6.25
N GLN A 240 -8.08 9.16 -5.45
CA GLN A 240 -7.25 8.20 -4.75
C GLN A 240 -8.06 7.38 -3.74
N VAL A 241 -8.91 8.00 -2.92
CA VAL A 241 -9.76 7.26 -1.98
C VAL A 241 -10.59 6.19 -2.68
N VAL A 242 -11.29 6.53 -3.77
CA VAL A 242 -12.09 5.56 -4.54
C VAL A 242 -11.22 4.43 -5.07
N TYR A 243 -10.07 4.75 -5.65
CA TYR A 243 -9.14 3.76 -6.17
C TYR A 243 -8.56 2.85 -5.08
N ASN A 244 -8.30 3.38 -3.89
CA ASN A 244 -7.81 2.63 -2.73
C ASN A 244 -8.81 1.55 -2.32
N PHE A 245 -10.10 1.88 -2.30
CA PHE A 245 -11.15 0.88 -1.99
C PHE A 245 -11.16 -0.25 -3.02
N ILE A 246 -11.06 0.06 -4.32
CA ILE A 246 -11.08 -0.94 -5.39
C ILE A 246 -9.85 -1.86 -5.32
N THR A 247 -8.68 -1.31 -5.00
CA THR A 247 -7.41 -2.04 -5.05
C THR A 247 -7.07 -2.81 -3.77
N LEU A 248 -7.40 -2.26 -2.60
CA LEU A 248 -7.01 -2.85 -1.31
C LEU A 248 -8.08 -3.79 -0.74
N LEU A 249 -9.37 -3.52 -0.96
CA LEU A 249 -10.47 -4.33 -0.41
C LEU A 249 -10.43 -5.80 -0.85
N PRO A 250 -10.15 -6.15 -2.13
CA PRO A 250 -10.06 -7.55 -2.54
C PRO A 250 -8.97 -8.33 -1.79
N ASN A 251 -7.83 -7.69 -1.53
CA ASN A 251 -6.73 -8.28 -0.78
C ASN A 251 -7.13 -8.55 0.69
N LEU A 252 -7.81 -7.60 1.32
CA LEU A 252 -8.33 -7.76 2.67
C LEU A 252 -9.33 -8.92 2.77
N ILE A 253 -10.29 -8.99 1.84
CA ILE A 253 -11.31 -10.06 1.83
C ILE A 253 -10.63 -11.42 1.68
N LEU A 254 -9.70 -11.55 0.72
CA LEU A 254 -8.98 -12.80 0.50
C LEU A 254 -8.15 -13.20 1.73
N TYR A 255 -7.48 -12.25 2.37
CA TYR A 255 -6.72 -12.51 3.58
C TYR A 255 -7.58 -13.08 4.71
N LEU A 256 -8.80 -12.55 4.90
CA LEU A 256 -9.74 -13.07 5.89
C LEU A 256 -10.20 -14.49 5.54
N ILE A 257 -10.49 -14.75 4.26
CA ILE A 257 -10.88 -16.09 3.78
C ILE A 257 -9.74 -17.09 4.01
N VAL A 258 -8.50 -16.75 3.68
CA VAL A 258 -7.36 -17.66 3.81
C VAL A 258 -6.96 -17.89 5.28
N SER A 259 -7.03 -16.85 6.10
CA SER A 259 -6.59 -16.94 7.51
C SER A 259 -7.60 -17.64 8.42
N TYR A 260 -8.90 -17.50 8.12
CA TYR A 260 -9.98 -18.04 8.97
C TYR A 260 -10.80 -19.15 8.30
N GLY A 261 -10.69 -19.31 6.97
CA GLY A 261 -11.28 -20.43 6.26
C GLY A 261 -10.51 -21.70 6.58
N ASN A 262 -11.20 -22.71 7.12
CA ASN A 262 -10.65 -24.05 7.31
C ASN A 262 -10.59 -24.79 5.96
N ILE A 263 -9.64 -24.41 5.10
CA ILE A 263 -9.53 -24.90 3.73
C ILE A 263 -8.55 -26.07 3.68
N GLN A 264 -9.09 -27.28 3.55
CA GLN A 264 -8.30 -28.52 3.53
C GLN A 264 -8.08 -29.07 2.11
N ASP A 265 -8.88 -28.66 1.14
CA ASP A 265 -8.77 -29.12 -0.25
C ASP A 265 -7.58 -28.47 -0.98
N LEU A 266 -6.71 -29.31 -1.54
CA LEU A 266 -5.51 -28.91 -2.28
C LEU A 266 -5.84 -28.14 -3.56
N ILE A 267 -6.94 -28.46 -4.26
CA ILE A 267 -7.35 -27.78 -5.49
C ILE A 267 -7.84 -26.37 -5.14
N ILE A 268 -8.66 -26.24 -4.09
CA ILE A 268 -9.14 -24.92 -3.62
C ILE A 268 -7.95 -24.07 -3.16
N LYS A 269 -6.97 -24.65 -2.48
CA LYS A 269 -5.74 -23.94 -2.08
C LYS A 269 -4.95 -23.43 -3.30
N ALA A 270 -4.82 -24.25 -4.35
CA ALA A 270 -4.15 -23.84 -5.59
C ALA A 270 -4.91 -22.71 -6.31
N GLN A 271 -6.25 -22.77 -6.36
CA GLN A 271 -7.08 -21.69 -6.90
C GLN A 271 -6.91 -20.38 -6.10
N LEU A 272 -6.90 -20.47 -4.76
CA LEU A 272 -6.70 -19.30 -3.91
C LEU A 272 -5.31 -18.68 -4.07
N ASN A 273 -4.28 -19.46 -4.38
CA ASN A 273 -2.97 -18.92 -4.70
C ASN A 273 -3.01 -18.05 -5.97
N VAL A 274 -3.74 -18.47 -7.00
CA VAL A 274 -3.94 -17.69 -8.22
C VAL A 274 -4.71 -16.39 -7.92
N VAL A 275 -5.81 -16.49 -7.15
CA VAL A 275 -6.56 -15.30 -6.71
C VAL A 275 -5.66 -14.36 -5.89
N ASN A 276 -4.80 -14.91 -5.04
CA ASN A 276 -3.84 -14.15 -4.23
C ASN A 276 -2.81 -13.43 -5.10
N ALA A 277 -2.33 -14.03 -6.18
CA ALA A 277 -1.46 -13.32 -7.13
C ALA A 277 -2.16 -12.09 -7.73
N ILE A 278 -3.44 -12.24 -8.13
CA ILE A 278 -4.25 -11.15 -8.68
C ILE A 278 -4.46 -10.06 -7.63
N THR A 279 -4.86 -10.40 -6.41
CA THR A 279 -5.10 -9.41 -5.35
C THR A 279 -3.81 -8.74 -4.89
N ILE A 280 -2.66 -9.43 -4.93
CA ILE A 280 -1.35 -8.82 -4.68
C ILE A 280 -1.00 -7.83 -5.79
N CYS A 281 -1.24 -8.16 -7.06
CA CYS A 281 -1.06 -7.21 -8.16
C CYS A 281 -1.96 -5.98 -7.99
N LEU A 282 -3.23 -6.15 -7.63
CA LEU A 282 -4.14 -5.03 -7.31
C LEU A 282 -3.64 -4.20 -6.12
N TYR A 283 -3.15 -4.85 -5.06
CA TYR A 283 -2.53 -4.19 -3.92
C TYR A 283 -1.31 -3.36 -4.33
N TYR A 284 -0.44 -3.87 -5.22
CA TYR A 284 0.68 -3.06 -5.72
C TYR A 284 0.26 -1.97 -6.70
N ALA A 285 -0.88 -2.15 -7.39
CA ALA A 285 -1.45 -1.12 -8.24
C ALA A 285 -1.86 0.12 -7.44
N TYR A 286 -2.20 0.01 -6.14
CA TYR A 286 -2.36 1.16 -5.23
C TYR A 286 -1.11 2.05 -5.21
N PHE A 287 0.08 1.46 -5.08
CA PHE A 287 1.34 2.22 -5.02
C PHE A 287 1.78 2.73 -6.40
N ALA A 288 1.29 2.13 -7.49
CA ALA A 288 1.64 2.54 -8.85
C ALA A 288 0.85 3.75 -9.35
N VAL A 289 -0.28 4.09 -8.75
CA VAL A 289 -1.05 5.26 -9.17
C VAL A 289 -0.34 6.55 -8.75
N GLY A 290 0.36 7.15 -9.71
CA GLY A 290 0.70 8.57 -9.70
C GLY A 290 -0.42 9.34 -10.41
N ILE A 291 -1.06 10.27 -9.71
CA ILE A 291 -2.17 11.03 -10.29
C ILE A 291 -1.57 12.03 -11.26
N GLN A 292 -1.93 11.87 -12.54
CA GLN A 292 -1.57 12.82 -13.59
C GLN A 292 -2.59 13.96 -13.56
N PHE A 293 -2.06 15.18 -13.55
CA PHE A 293 -2.76 16.46 -13.51
C PHE A 293 -3.51 16.75 -14.81
#